data_AF-A0A7S2R5Y2-F1
#
_entry.id   AF-A0A7S2R5Y2-F1
#
_cell.length_a   1.000
_cell.length_b   1.000
_cell.length_c   1.000
_cell.angle_alpha   90.00
_cell.angle_beta   90.00
_cell.angle_gamma   90.00
#
_symmetry.space_group_name_H-M   'P 1'
#
loop_
_entity.id
_entity.type
_entity.pdbx_description
1 polymer ?
#
loop_
_entity_poly.entity_id
_entity_poly.type
_entity_poly.pdbx_seq_one_letter_code
_entity_poly.pdbx_strand_id
1 'polypeptide(L)'
;DVLGGLNSDCFSEFKRMFVEGFEAARANSQIALGLVEIMMHKSNYPCFSGHRYGGHKAIKGFEQRLMLYTPDDEVADKAERLVDNAANHWGTRYYDKFQKWTNGYAI
;
A
#
# COMPACT_ATOMS: atom_id res chain seq x y z
N ASP A 1 13.11 17.21 -0.90
CA ASP A 1 11.99 16.38 -1.42
C ASP A 1 12.34 15.93 -2.82
N VAL A 2 12.34 14.62 -3.09
CA VAL A 2 12.77 14.04 -4.38
C VAL A 2 11.77 14.34 -5.50
N LEU A 3 10.48 14.45 -5.18
CA LEU A 3 9.43 14.72 -6.16
C LEU A 3 9.12 16.22 -6.25
N GLY A 4 9.87 17.09 -5.57
CA GLY A 4 9.61 18.53 -5.57
C GLY A 4 8.45 18.97 -4.66
N GLY A 5 7.96 18.08 -3.78
CA GLY A 5 6.91 18.37 -2.82
C GLY A 5 5.48 18.13 -3.32
N LEU A 6 4.51 18.24 -2.41
CA LEU A 6 3.12 17.81 -2.65
C LEU A 6 2.37 18.61 -3.73
N ASN A 7 2.85 19.81 -4.06
CA ASN A 7 2.22 20.69 -5.06
C ASN A 7 2.97 20.69 -6.40
N SER A 8 3.93 19.78 -6.61
CA SER A 8 4.71 19.73 -7.84
C SER A 8 3.97 18.95 -8.93
N ASP A 9 4.31 19.24 -10.18
CA ASP A 9 3.85 18.45 -11.33
C ASP A 9 4.35 17.00 -11.25
N CYS A 10 5.57 16.80 -10.74
CA CYS A 10 6.15 15.46 -10.58
C CYS A 10 5.39 14.61 -9.56
N PHE A 11 4.95 15.19 -8.44
CA PHE A 11 4.11 14.49 -7.47
C PHE A 11 2.71 14.20 -8.02
N SER A 12 2.16 15.12 -8.80
CA SER A 12 0.87 14.93 -9.49
C SER A 12 0.93 13.78 -10.50
N GLU A 13 2.00 13.72 -11.31
CA GLU A 13 2.26 12.60 -12.21
C GLU A 13 2.48 11.28 -11.48
N PHE A 14 3.19 11.30 -10.34
CA PHE A 14 3.32 10.11 -9.48
C PHE A 14 1.97 9.59 -9.01
N LYS A 15 1.06 10.46 -8.54
CA LYS A 15 -0.28 10.05 -8.12
C LYS A 15 -1.07 9.43 -9.27
N ARG A 16 -1.06 10.05 -10.45
CA ARG A 16 -1.70 9.51 -11.66
C ARG A 16 -1.18 8.10 -11.99
N MET A 17 0.14 7.94 -12.08
CA MET A 17 0.76 6.63 -12.36
C MET A 17 0.49 5.59 -11.27
N PHE A 18 0.43 6.00 -10.00
CA PHE A 18 0.07 5.11 -8.90
C PHE A 18 -1.35 4.56 -9.05
N VAL A 19 -2.32 5.41 -9.36
CA VAL A 19 -3.71 5.00 -9.59
C VAL A 19 -3.80 4.05 -10.78
N GLU A 20 -3.20 4.39 -11.92
CA GLU A 20 -3.18 3.54 -13.12
C GLU A 20 -2.54 2.17 -12.83
N GLY A 21 -1.41 2.16 -12.11
CA GLY A 21 -0.75 0.93 -11.69
C GLY A 21 -1.59 0.10 -10.72
N PHE A 22 -2.33 0.75 -9.82
CA PHE A 22 -3.23 0.08 -8.88
C PHE A 22 -4.41 -0.58 -9.61
N GLU A 23 -5.05 0.13 -10.53
CA GLU A 23 -6.13 -0.41 -11.36
C GLU A 23 -5.66 -1.60 -12.20
N ALA A 24 -4.47 -1.49 -12.80
CA ALA A 24 -3.87 -2.60 -13.54
C ALA A 24 -3.59 -3.82 -12.64
N ALA A 25 -3.08 -3.60 -11.42
CA ALA A 25 -2.84 -4.67 -10.45
C ALA A 25 -4.17 -5.34 -10.00
N ARG A 26 -5.21 -4.53 -9.78
CA ARG A 26 -6.56 -4.99 -9.44
C ARG A 26 -7.16 -5.84 -10.57
N ALA A 27 -7.05 -5.39 -11.81
CA ALA A 27 -7.54 -6.13 -12.98
C ALA A 27 -6.86 -7.49 -13.16
N ASN A 28 -5.60 -7.62 -12.73
CA ASN A 28 -4.82 -8.85 -12.78
C ASN A 28 -4.79 -9.61 -11.44
N SER A 29 -5.69 -9.27 -10.51
CA SER A 29 -5.67 -9.78 -9.13
C SER A 29 -5.77 -11.30 -9.00
N GLN A 30 -6.49 -11.97 -9.91
CA GLN A 30 -6.64 -13.43 -9.89
C GLN A 30 -5.30 -14.17 -9.97
N ILE A 31 -4.37 -13.67 -10.78
CA ILE A 31 -3.04 -14.29 -10.93
C ILE A 31 -2.26 -14.18 -9.61
N ALA A 32 -2.23 -12.97 -9.04
CA ALA A 32 -1.51 -12.73 -7.79
C ALA A 32 -2.13 -13.50 -6.61
N LEU A 33 -3.46 -13.53 -6.52
CA LEU A 33 -4.18 -14.30 -5.49
C LEU A 33 -3.89 -15.80 -5.63
N GLY A 34 -3.97 -16.36 -6.83
CA GLY A 34 -3.67 -17.76 -7.07
C GLY A 34 -2.24 -18.14 -6.66
N LEU A 35 -1.25 -17.30 -6.95
CA LEU A 35 0.12 -17.51 -6.49
C LEU A 35 0.21 -17.52 -4.95
N VAL A 36 -0.46 -16.59 -4.27
CA VAL A 36 -0.48 -16.54 -2.80
C VAL A 36 -1.18 -17.77 -2.22
N GLU A 37 -2.28 -18.23 -2.81
CA GLU A 37 -2.98 -19.44 -2.38
C GLU A 37 -2.09 -20.69 -2.48
N ILE A 38 -1.35 -20.83 -3.60
CA ILE A 38 -0.38 -21.92 -3.78
C ILE A 38 0.73 -21.83 -2.73
N MET A 39 1.30 -20.64 -2.51
CA MET A 39 2.35 -20.42 -1.51
C MET A 39 1.88 -20.68 -0.07
N MET A 40 0.59 -20.53 0.19
CA MET A 40 -0.03 -20.78 1.50
C MET A 40 -0.25 -22.26 1.78
N HIS A 41 -0.49 -23.07 0.76
CA HIS A 41 -0.81 -24.47 0.94
C HIS A 41 0.31 -25.23 1.67
N LYS A 42 0.02 -25.70 2.89
CA LYS A 42 0.98 -26.38 3.79
C LYS A 42 2.26 -25.58 4.07
N SER A 43 2.15 -24.25 4.06
CA SER A 43 3.29 -23.37 4.30
C SER A 43 3.64 -23.24 5.78
N ASN A 44 4.93 -23.24 6.07
CA ASN A 44 5.46 -23.00 7.41
C ASN A 44 5.87 -21.54 7.63
N TYR A 45 5.62 -20.64 6.68
CA TYR A 45 5.95 -19.22 6.85
C TYR A 45 5.05 -18.55 7.91
N PRO A 46 5.62 -17.72 8.80
CA PRO A 46 4.84 -17.00 9.83
C PRO A 46 3.74 -16.10 9.27
N CYS A 47 3.89 -15.61 8.03
CA CYS A 47 2.89 -14.80 7.34
C CYS A 47 1.68 -15.59 6.83
N PHE A 48 1.67 -16.92 6.93
CA PHE A 48 0.55 -17.79 6.56
C PHE A 48 0.05 -18.65 7.72
N SER A 49 0.57 -18.44 8.92
CA SER A 49 0.25 -19.21 10.12
C SER A 49 -0.08 -18.31 11.32
N GLY A 50 -0.46 -18.93 12.43
CA GLY A 50 -0.81 -18.24 13.67
C GLY A 50 -2.11 -17.41 13.60
N HIS A 51 -2.44 -16.73 14.71
CA HIS A 51 -3.73 -16.05 14.86
C HIS A 51 -3.88 -14.82 13.94
N ARG A 52 -2.78 -14.12 13.61
CA ARG A 52 -2.84 -12.90 12.78
C ARG A 52 -3.05 -13.20 11.30
N TYR A 53 -2.33 -14.17 10.75
CA TYR A 53 -2.27 -14.38 9.30
C TYR A 53 -2.72 -15.77 8.83
N GLY A 54 -2.86 -16.74 9.75
CA GLY A 54 -3.37 -18.07 9.44
C GLY A 54 -4.87 -18.10 9.14
N GLY A 55 -5.35 -19.27 8.71
CA GLY A 55 -6.78 -19.50 8.45
C GLY A 55 -7.36 -18.61 7.35
N HIS A 56 -6.66 -18.49 6.22
CA HIS A 56 -7.03 -17.65 5.06
C HIS A 56 -7.05 -16.14 5.31
N LYS A 57 -6.65 -15.65 6.50
CA LYS A 57 -6.58 -14.20 6.79
C LYS A 57 -5.60 -13.47 5.89
N ALA A 58 -4.50 -14.10 5.50
CA ALA A 58 -3.53 -13.53 4.56
C ALA A 58 -4.15 -13.22 3.19
N ILE A 59 -4.90 -14.16 2.59
CA ILE A 59 -5.61 -13.95 1.32
C ILE A 59 -6.68 -12.88 1.46
N LYS A 60 -7.54 -12.97 2.48
CA LYS A 60 -8.58 -11.94 2.70
C LYS A 60 -7.99 -10.55 2.86
N GLY A 61 -6.87 -10.43 3.58
CA GLY A 61 -6.15 -9.18 3.71
C GLY A 61 -5.54 -8.70 2.39
N PHE A 62 -5.14 -9.61 1.49
CA PHE A 62 -4.64 -9.25 0.17
C PHE A 62 -5.76 -8.77 -0.77
N GLU A 63 -6.90 -9.44 -0.79
CA GLU A 63 -8.11 -9.00 -1.52
C GLU A 63 -8.57 -7.61 -1.08
N GLN A 64 -8.56 -7.34 0.24
CA GLN A 64 -8.89 -6.03 0.81
C GLN A 64 -7.91 -4.95 0.34
N ARG A 65 -6.61 -5.26 0.24
CA ARG A 65 -5.58 -4.31 -0.24
C ARG A 65 -5.74 -3.99 -1.73
N LEU A 66 -6.17 -4.95 -2.54
CA LEU A 66 -6.51 -4.75 -3.96
C LEU A 66 -7.93 -4.15 -4.14
N MET A 67 -8.59 -3.83 -3.02
CA MET A 67 -9.92 -3.23 -2.94
C MET A 67 -11.01 -4.05 -3.63
N LEU A 68 -10.89 -5.38 -3.81
CA LEU A 68 -11.75 -6.18 -4.71
C LEU A 68 -13.26 -6.10 -4.44
N TYR A 69 -13.64 -5.68 -3.23
CA TYR A 69 -15.03 -5.48 -2.81
C TYR A 69 -15.54 -4.03 -2.96
N THR A 70 -14.72 -3.13 -3.51
CA THR A 70 -15.07 -1.72 -3.79
C THR A 70 -15.61 -1.59 -5.21
N PRO A 71 -16.67 -0.80 -5.44
CA PRO A 71 -17.16 -0.45 -6.78
C PRO A 71 -16.07 0.21 -7.63
N ASP A 72 -16.01 -0.11 -8.93
CA ASP A 72 -14.91 0.34 -9.79
C ASP A 72 -14.83 1.86 -9.93
N ASP A 73 -15.96 2.57 -9.85
CA ASP A 73 -16.05 4.04 -9.88
C ASP A 73 -15.50 4.71 -8.61
N GLU A 74 -15.32 3.97 -7.51
CA GLU A 74 -14.71 4.46 -6.27
C GLU A 74 -13.21 4.13 -6.15
N VAL A 75 -12.69 3.22 -6.98
CA VAL A 75 -11.32 2.70 -6.81
C VAL A 75 -10.26 3.77 -7.01
N ALA A 76 -10.40 4.61 -8.04
CA ALA A 76 -9.43 5.65 -8.35
C ALA A 76 -9.25 6.64 -7.18
N ASP A 77 -10.35 7.18 -6.64
CA ASP A 77 -10.34 8.10 -5.48
C ASP A 77 -9.71 7.43 -4.25
N LYS A 78 -10.11 6.18 -3.94
CA LYS A 78 -9.55 5.47 -2.79
C LYS A 78 -8.06 5.17 -2.95
N ALA A 79 -7.62 4.81 -4.15
CA ALA A 79 -6.21 4.58 -4.44
C ALA A 79 -5.40 5.87 -4.29
N GLU A 80 -5.87 6.99 -4.84
CA GLU A 80 -5.21 8.29 -4.66
C GLU A 80 -5.11 8.68 -3.18
N ARG A 81 -6.17 8.46 -2.40
CA ARG A 81 -6.18 8.74 -0.96
C ARG A 81 -5.17 7.91 -0.16
N LEU A 82 -4.75 6.74 -0.65
CA LEU A 82 -3.64 5.99 -0.02
C LEU A 82 -2.34 6.81 -0.06
N VAL A 83 -2.07 7.46 -1.19
CA VAL A 83 -0.89 8.33 -1.36
C VAL A 83 -0.98 9.54 -0.45
N ASP A 84 -2.13 10.23 -0.44
CA ASP A 84 -2.32 11.41 0.40
C ASP A 84 -2.18 11.10 1.89
N ASN A 85 -2.73 9.98 2.34
CA ASN A 85 -2.64 9.54 3.73
C ASN A 85 -1.19 9.19 4.12
N ALA A 86 -0.45 8.54 3.22
CA ALA A 86 0.95 8.20 3.45
C ALA A 86 1.82 9.46 3.51
N ALA A 87 1.63 10.38 2.56
CA ALA A 87 2.38 11.63 2.49
C ALA A 87 2.12 12.56 3.68
N ASN A 88 0.91 12.55 4.23
CA ASN A 88 0.51 13.40 5.36
C ASN A 88 0.55 12.66 6.70
N HIS A 89 1.18 11.48 6.79
CA HIS A 89 1.20 10.69 8.01
C HIS A 89 1.92 11.43 9.15
N TRP A 90 1.15 11.82 10.17
CA TRP A 90 1.62 12.62 11.30
C TRP A 90 2.79 11.97 12.05
N GLY A 91 2.76 10.64 12.20
CA GLY A 91 3.81 9.88 12.89
C GLY A 91 5.15 9.96 12.17
N THR A 92 5.14 9.98 10.83
CA THR A 92 6.35 10.13 10.01
C THR A 92 6.95 11.51 10.24
N ARG A 93 6.13 12.56 10.18
CA ARG A 93 6.58 13.95 10.43
C ARG A 93 7.14 14.14 11.84
N TYR A 94 6.56 13.47 12.83
CA TYR A 94 7.06 13.53 14.20
C TYR A 94 8.39 12.78 14.35
N TYR A 95 8.49 11.60 13.73
CA TYR A 95 9.72 10.82 13.69
C TYR A 95 10.86 11.62 13.04
N ASP A 96 10.62 12.28 11.91
CA ASP A 96 11.64 13.11 11.23
C ASP A 96 12.11 14.27 12.11
N LYS A 97 11.19 14.91 12.84
CA LYS A 97 11.55 15.95 13.83
C LYS A 97 12.41 15.37 14.94
N PHE A 98 12.05 14.22 15.49
CA PHE A 98 12.83 13.55 16.53
C PHE A 98 14.22 13.16 16.02
N GLN A 99 14.32 12.57 14.83
CA GLN A 99 15.59 12.21 14.18
C GLN A 99 16.49 13.44 13.99
N LYS A 100 15.91 14.56 13.53
CA LYS A 100 16.64 15.83 13.41
C LYS A 100 17.19 16.29 14.76
N TRP A 101 16.41 16.15 15.83
CA TRP A 101 16.77 16.61 17.16
C TRP A 101 17.85 15.74 17.81
N THR A 102 17.73 14.41 17.71
CA THR A 102 18.66 13.49 18.38
C THR A 102 19.91 13.22 17.57
N ASN A 103 19.78 13.13 16.24
CA ASN A 103 20.83 12.59 15.37
C ASN A 103 21.40 13.63 14.39
N GLY A 104 20.84 14.86 14.36
CA GLY A 104 21.38 15.98 13.58
C GLY A 104 21.09 15.96 12.07
N TYR A 105 20.43 14.92 11.55
CA TYR A 105 20.01 14.83 10.15
C TYR A 105 18.53 14.44 10.07
N ALA A 106 17.75 15.23 9.32
CA ALA A 106 16.47 14.82 8.76
C ALA A 106 16.69 14.54 7.27
N ILE A 107 16.05 13.49 6.76
CA ILE A 107 15.99 13.19 5.33
C ILE A 107 15.00 14.16 4.66
#